data_AF-A0A832LSR2-F1
#
_entry.id   AF-A0A832LSR2-F1
#
_cell.length_a   1.000
_cell.length_b   1.000
_cell.length_c   1.000
_cell.angle_alpha   90.00
_cell.angle_beta   90.00
_cell.angle_gamma   90.00
#
_symmetry.space_group_name_H-M   'P 1'
#
loop_
_entity.id
_entity.type
_entity.pdbx_description
1 polymer ?
#
loop_
_entity_poly.entity_id
_entity_poly.type
_entity_poly.pdbx_seq_one_letter_code
_entity_poly.pdbx_strand_id
1 'polypeptide(L)'
;IVTLPLGILISFIIMRWIGVNANIMSLGGIAIAIGAMVDAAIVMIENMHKHLERAQTNVSRWDVVLESTKQVGPSLFFSLLIITFSFLHIFALEQQEGRLFKPLAYTKTFAMAGAALLSITLVPVVRSALHDDPHDRDRCW
;
A
#
# COMPACT_ATOMS: atom_id res chain seq x y z
N ILE A 1 -5.39 2.02 -17.24
CA ILE A 1 -6.77 1.90 -17.80
C ILE A 1 -7.52 0.73 -17.18
N VAL A 2 -6.97 -0.50 -17.14
CA VAL A 2 -7.63 -1.67 -16.49
C VAL A 2 -7.76 -1.52 -14.96
N THR A 3 -6.84 -0.78 -14.33
CA THR A 3 -6.83 -0.53 -12.88
C THR A 3 -8.02 0.30 -12.38
N LEU A 4 -8.58 1.18 -13.23
CA LEU A 4 -9.72 2.04 -12.89
C LEU A 4 -11.03 1.27 -12.65
N PRO A 5 -11.55 0.48 -13.61
CA PRO A 5 -12.78 -0.27 -13.40
C PRO A 5 -12.63 -1.33 -12.30
N LEU A 6 -11.44 -1.90 -12.15
CA LEU A 6 -11.15 -2.85 -11.08
C LEU A 6 -11.19 -2.18 -9.69
N GLY A 7 -10.62 -0.98 -9.56
CA GLY A 7 -10.68 -0.20 -8.32
C GLY A 7 -12.11 0.13 -7.91
N ILE A 8 -12.93 0.58 -8.85
CA ILE A 8 -14.36 0.87 -8.62
C ILE A 8 -15.11 -0.39 -8.17
N LEU A 9 -14.88 -1.53 -8.84
CA LEU A 9 -15.51 -2.81 -8.49
C LEU A 9 -15.17 -3.21 -7.04
N ILE A 10 -13.90 -3.11 -6.67
CA ILE A 10 -13.43 -3.42 -5.31
C ILE A 10 -14.06 -2.47 -4.28
N SER A 11 -14.16 -1.17 -4.57
CA SER A 11 -14.84 -0.20 -3.69
C SER A 11 -16.31 -0.57 -3.44
N PHE A 12 -17.05 -0.96 -4.49
CA PHE A 12 -18.44 -1.40 -4.34
C PHE A 12 -18.57 -2.71 -3.56
N ILE A 13 -17.65 -3.66 -3.75
CA ILE A 13 -17.61 -4.92 -2.97
C ILE A 13 -17.42 -4.63 -1.48
N ILE A 14 -16.46 -3.75 -1.15
CA ILE A 14 -16.17 -3.38 0.24
C ILE A 14 -17.35 -2.63 0.87
N MET A 15 -17.97 -1.69 0.16
CA MET A 15 -19.18 -1.01 0.65
C MET A 15 -20.31 -1.97 0.94
N ARG A 16 -20.51 -2.97 0.08
CA ARG A 16 -21.53 -4.00 0.27
C ARG A 16 -21.22 -4.89 1.48
N TRP A 17 -19.95 -5.18 1.75
CA TRP A 17 -19.50 -5.95 2.92
C TRP A 17 -19.66 -5.19 4.23
N ILE A 18 -19.37 -3.90 4.25
CA ILE A 18 -19.49 -3.05 5.44
C ILE A 18 -20.94 -2.57 5.64
N GLY A 19 -21.83 -2.78 4.65
CA GLY A 19 -23.24 -2.38 4.71
C GLY A 19 -23.44 -0.86 4.58
N VAL A 20 -22.47 -0.16 4.01
CA VAL A 20 -22.51 1.31 3.84
C VAL A 20 -23.35 1.64 2.61
N ASN A 21 -24.33 2.51 2.77
CA ASN A 21 -25.15 3.00 1.65
C ASN A 21 -24.35 3.94 0.74
N ALA A 22 -24.71 3.97 -0.54
CA ALA A 22 -24.16 4.90 -1.52
C ALA A 22 -24.71 6.32 -1.29
N ASN A 23 -24.19 7.01 -0.27
CA ASN A 23 -24.51 8.40 0.03
C ASN A 23 -23.40 9.35 -0.47
N ILE A 24 -23.66 10.66 -0.48
CA ILE A 24 -22.74 11.66 -1.05
C ILE A 24 -21.37 11.64 -0.35
N MET A 25 -21.35 11.39 0.97
CA MET A 25 -20.11 11.25 1.75
C MET A 25 -19.28 10.03 1.30
N SER A 26 -19.94 8.88 1.16
CA SER A 26 -19.35 7.61 0.70
C SER A 26 -18.86 7.71 -0.74
N LEU A 27 -19.63 8.36 -1.62
CA LEU A 27 -19.25 8.64 -3.01
C LEU A 27 -18.02 9.58 -3.08
N GLY A 28 -17.94 10.56 -2.17
CA GLY A 28 -16.78 11.43 -2.02
C GLY A 28 -15.51 10.67 -1.63
N GLY A 29 -15.63 9.68 -0.73
CA GLY A 29 -14.53 8.79 -0.38
C GLY A 29 -14.00 7.96 -1.56
N ILE A 30 -14.91 7.40 -2.38
CA ILE A 30 -14.51 6.69 -3.61
C ILE A 30 -13.78 7.62 -4.58
N ALA A 31 -14.28 8.84 -4.78
CA ALA A 31 -13.66 9.79 -5.71
C ALA A 31 -12.20 10.09 -5.33
N ILE A 32 -11.91 10.29 -4.04
CA ILE A 32 -10.53 10.51 -3.57
C ILE A 32 -9.68 9.23 -3.72
N ALA A 33 -10.24 8.06 -3.40
CA ALA A 33 -9.54 6.79 -3.55
C ALA A 33 -9.11 6.54 -5.01
N ILE A 34 -9.98 6.85 -5.98
CA ILE A 34 -9.64 6.75 -7.41
C ILE A 34 -8.46 7.67 -7.74
N GLY A 35 -8.45 8.91 -7.25
CA GLY A 35 -7.35 9.85 -7.46
C GLY A 35 -6.01 9.29 -6.97
N ALA A 36 -5.97 8.74 -5.76
CA ALA A 36 -4.76 8.16 -5.18
C ALA A 36 -4.30 6.88 -5.92
N MET A 37 -5.22 6.04 -6.39
CA MET A 37 -4.88 4.85 -7.17
C MET A 37 -4.27 5.20 -8.53
N VAL A 38 -4.80 6.24 -9.19
CA VAL A 38 -4.27 6.70 -10.49
C VAL A 38 -2.90 7.34 -10.33
N ASP A 39 -2.70 8.17 -9.31
CA ASP A 39 -1.40 8.78 -9.00
C ASP A 39 -0.30 7.73 -8.80
N ALA A 40 -0.57 6.73 -7.94
CA ALA A 40 0.37 5.64 -7.70
C ALA A 40 0.68 4.80 -8.96
N ALA A 41 -0.34 4.56 -9.80
CA ALA A 41 -0.16 3.83 -11.05
C ALA A 41 0.67 4.63 -12.07
N ILE A 42 0.46 5.94 -12.19
CA ILE A 42 1.23 6.80 -13.09
C ILE A 42 2.70 6.81 -12.68
N VAL A 43 3.00 7.04 -11.40
CA VAL A 43 4.39 7.05 -10.88
C VAL A 43 5.10 5.73 -11.12
N MET A 44 4.41 4.59 -10.93
CA MET A 44 4.98 3.27 -11.19
C MET A 44 5.28 3.06 -12.68
N ILE A 45 4.36 3.45 -13.56
CA ILE A 45 4.53 3.31 -15.02
C ILE A 45 5.67 4.21 -15.50
N GLU A 46 5.76 5.44 -15.01
CA GLU A 46 6.81 6.37 -15.38
C GLU A 46 8.19 5.85 -14.92
N ASN A 47 8.28 5.34 -13.68
CA ASN A 47 9.53 4.77 -13.19
C ASN A 47 9.94 3.52 -13.97
N MET A 48 9.00 2.62 -14.26
CA MET A 48 9.24 1.45 -15.10
C MET A 48 9.70 1.84 -16.51
N HIS A 49 9.04 2.81 -17.13
CA HIS A 49 9.39 3.26 -18.48
C HIS A 49 10.81 3.85 -18.52
N LYS A 50 11.16 4.67 -17.52
CA LYS A 50 12.48 5.28 -17.38
C LYS A 50 13.59 4.26 -17.12
N HIS A 51 13.30 3.17 -16.40
CA HIS A 51 14.24 2.07 -16.19
C HIS A 51 14.38 1.18 -17.43
N LEU A 52 13.29 0.95 -18.17
CA LEU A 52 13.32 0.19 -19.42
C LEU A 52 14.12 0.92 -20.51
N GLU A 53 14.02 2.25 -20.58
CA GLU A 53 14.76 3.07 -21.56
C GLU A 53 16.27 3.09 -21.27
N ARG A 54 16.67 2.95 -20.00
CA ARG A 54 18.08 2.90 -19.57
C ARG A 54 18.67 1.50 -19.58
N ALA A 55 17.84 0.46 -19.60
CA ALA A 55 18.30 -0.92 -19.63
C ALA A 55 18.83 -1.28 -21.03
N GLN A 56 20.09 -1.70 -21.10
CA GLN A 56 20.68 -2.24 -22.34
C GLN A 56 19.99 -3.54 -22.75
N THR A 57 19.98 -3.87 -24.04
CA THR A 57 19.17 -4.90 -24.73
C THR A 57 19.27 -6.35 -24.17
N ASN A 58 20.08 -6.63 -23.15
CA ASN A 58 20.40 -7.98 -22.67
C ASN A 58 20.04 -8.25 -21.19
N VAL A 59 19.28 -7.37 -20.53
CA VAL A 59 18.79 -7.61 -19.15
C VAL A 59 17.40 -8.24 -19.16
N SER A 60 17.16 -9.22 -18.29
CA SER A 60 15.84 -9.84 -18.12
C SER A 60 14.81 -8.78 -17.75
N ARG A 61 13.71 -8.68 -18.53
CA ARG A 61 12.62 -7.72 -18.28
C ARG A 61 12.07 -7.82 -16.85
N TRP A 62 12.09 -9.02 -16.27
CA TRP A 62 11.62 -9.25 -14.90
C TRP A 62 12.48 -8.57 -13.85
N ASP A 63 13.80 -8.58 -14.01
CA ASP A 63 14.72 -7.94 -13.07
C ASP A 63 14.59 -6.42 -13.11
N VAL A 64 14.42 -5.86 -14.31
CA VAL A 64 14.22 -4.41 -14.49
C VAL A 64 12.91 -3.97 -13.85
N VAL A 65 11.83 -4.75 -14.00
CA VAL A 65 10.54 -4.45 -13.34
C VAL A 65 10.68 -4.54 -11.83
N LEU A 66 11.32 -5.58 -11.30
CA LEU A 66 11.50 -5.77 -9.86
C LEU A 66 12.30 -4.62 -9.23
N GLU A 67 13.39 -4.21 -9.87
CA GLU A 67 14.22 -3.09 -9.39
C GLU A 67 13.47 -1.76 -9.45
N SER A 68 12.74 -1.52 -10.55
CA SER A 68 11.89 -0.35 -10.70
C SER A 68 10.84 -0.27 -9.59
N THR A 69 10.18 -1.38 -9.27
CA THR A 69 9.16 -1.43 -8.22
C THR A 69 9.76 -1.25 -6.82
N LYS A 70 10.94 -1.81 -6.54
CA LYS A 70 11.64 -1.63 -5.25
C LYS A 70 12.03 -0.18 -4.98
N GLN A 71 12.38 0.57 -6.01
CA GLN A 71 12.81 1.96 -5.83
C GLN A 71 11.65 2.90 -5.52
N VAL A 72 10.50 2.78 -6.21
CA VAL A 72 9.32 3.62 -5.95
C VAL A 72 8.41 3.09 -4.84
N GLY A 73 8.54 1.82 -4.46
CA GLY A 73 7.74 1.19 -3.40
C GLY A 73 7.72 1.98 -2.08
N PRO A 74 8.88 2.34 -1.50
CA PRO A 74 8.93 3.14 -0.27
C PRO A 74 8.26 4.51 -0.43
N SER A 75 8.43 5.18 -1.56
CA SER A 75 7.83 6.50 -1.83
C SER A 75 6.31 6.42 -1.87
N LEU A 76 5.76 5.45 -2.60
CA LEU A 76 4.31 5.19 -2.66
C LEU A 76 3.75 4.80 -1.29
N PHE A 77 4.51 4.03 -0.51
CA PHE A 77 4.11 3.66 0.83
C PHE A 77 4.00 4.87 1.75
N PHE A 78 5.00 5.76 1.79
CA PHE A 78 4.95 7.00 2.57
C PHE A 78 3.79 7.91 2.14
N SER A 79 3.55 8.03 0.83
CA SER A 79 2.42 8.81 0.29
C SER A 79 1.07 8.25 0.78
N LEU A 80 0.85 6.94 0.64
CA LEU A 80 -0.35 6.27 1.15
C LEU A 80 -0.52 6.43 2.67
N LEU A 81 0.59 6.43 3.41
CA LEU A 81 0.61 6.63 4.85
C LEU A 81 0.15 8.05 5.23
N ILE A 82 0.67 9.07 4.55
CA ILE A 82 0.29 10.48 4.75
C ILE A 82 -1.18 10.69 4.39
N ILE A 83 -1.64 10.13 3.27
CA ILE A 83 -3.06 10.17 2.87
C ILE A 83 -3.93 9.52 3.96
N THR A 84 -3.53 8.35 4.45
CA THR A 84 -4.24 7.64 5.53
C THR A 84 -4.31 8.46 6.81
N PHE A 85 -3.21 9.12 7.21
CA PHE A 85 -3.18 10.00 8.38
C PHE A 85 -4.01 11.27 8.19
N SER A 86 -4.06 11.81 6.97
CA SER A 86 -4.91 12.95 6.63
C SER A 86 -6.39 12.63 6.84
N PHE A 87 -6.84 11.46 6.34
CA PHE A 87 -8.21 11.00 6.58
C PHE A 87 -8.48 10.71 8.05
N LEU A 88 -7.52 10.14 8.78
CA LEU A 88 -7.63 9.94 10.22
C LEU A 88 -7.87 11.25 10.97
N HIS A 89 -7.22 12.34 10.55
CA HIS A 89 -7.42 13.67 11.12
C HIS A 89 -8.81 14.26 10.79
N ILE A 90 -9.33 13.97 9.59
CA ILE A 90 -10.69 14.37 9.19
C ILE A 90 -11.76 13.69 10.05
N PHE A 91 -11.60 12.41 10.38
CA PHE A 91 -12.52 11.70 11.28
C PHE A 91 -12.49 12.23 12.73
N ALA A 92 -11.46 13.00 13.11
CA ALA A 92 -11.40 13.67 14.41
C ALA A 92 -12.35 14.90 14.51
N LEU A 93 -12.96 15.35 13.40
CA LEU A 93 -13.89 16.49 13.36
C LEU A 93 -15.39 16.11 13.33
N GLU A 94 -15.79 14.84 13.44
CA GLU A 94 -17.21 14.45 13.41
C GLU A 94 -17.90 14.47 14.79
N GLN A 95 -18.71 15.51 15.02
CA GLN A 95 -19.72 15.52 16.09
C GLN A 95 -20.91 14.60 15.76
N GLN A 96 -21.44 13.95 16.80
CA GLN A 96 -22.66 13.11 16.92
C GLN A 96 -22.69 11.68 16.32
N GLU A 97 -21.77 11.26 15.45
CA GLU A 97 -21.69 9.86 14.93
C GLU A 97 -20.74 8.92 15.74
N GLY A 98 -20.07 9.44 16.76
CA GLY A 98 -19.02 8.73 17.52
C GLY A 98 -19.44 7.58 18.45
N ARG A 99 -20.70 7.11 18.42
CA ARG A 99 -21.15 5.95 19.23
C ARG A 99 -21.05 4.60 18.50
N LEU A 100 -21.05 4.60 17.16
CA LEU A 100 -20.97 3.38 16.36
C LEU A 100 -19.52 3.02 15.95
N PHE A 101 -18.61 3.99 15.93
CA PHE A 101 -17.22 3.81 15.47
C PHE A 101 -16.18 3.58 16.57
N LYS A 102 -16.55 3.77 17.85
CA LYS A 102 -15.67 3.45 18.99
C LYS A 102 -15.16 1.99 19.00
N PRO A 103 -15.98 0.96 18.69
CA PRO A 103 -15.49 -0.42 18.66
C PRO A 103 -14.46 -0.65 17.54
N LEU A 104 -14.66 -0.04 16.36
CA LEU A 104 -13.79 -0.19 15.18
C LEU A 104 -12.41 0.47 15.35
N ALA A 105 -12.35 1.60 16.07
CA ALA A 105 -11.11 2.32 16.33
C ALA A 105 -10.16 1.54 17.26
N TYR A 106 -10.70 0.88 18.31
CA TYR A 106 -9.89 0.04 19.19
C TYR A 106 -9.32 -1.16 18.44
N THR A 107 -10.12 -1.87 17.63
CA THR A 107 -9.63 -3.05 16.89
C THR A 107 -8.54 -2.69 15.89
N LYS A 108 -8.69 -1.58 15.17
CA LYS A 108 -7.68 -1.11 14.20
C LYS A 108 -6.37 -0.68 14.89
N THR A 109 -6.47 -0.02 16.04
CA THR A 109 -5.30 0.45 16.79
C THR A 109 -4.52 -0.71 17.40
N PHE A 110 -5.21 -1.69 17.99
CA PHE A 110 -4.57 -2.89 18.51
C PHE A 110 -3.99 -3.79 17.40
N ALA A 111 -4.66 -3.90 16.25
CA ALA A 111 -4.14 -4.65 15.11
C ALA A 111 -2.87 -4.02 14.51
N MET A 112 -2.85 -2.69 14.33
CA MET A 112 -1.65 -1.99 13.85
C MET A 112 -0.51 -2.01 14.88
N ALA A 113 -0.80 -1.89 16.17
CA ALA A 113 0.20 -2.00 17.23
C ALA A 113 0.81 -3.42 17.29
N GLY A 114 -0.02 -4.46 17.17
CA GLY A 114 0.43 -5.85 17.09
C GLY A 114 1.26 -6.14 15.83
N ALA A 115 0.84 -5.61 14.68
CA ALA A 115 1.61 -5.72 13.43
C ALA A 115 2.95 -4.99 13.51
N ALA A 116 3.02 -3.83 14.19
CA ALA A 116 4.26 -3.09 14.40
C ALA A 116 5.23 -3.86 15.33
N LEU A 117 4.73 -4.43 16.42
CA LEU A 117 5.51 -5.28 17.32
C LEU A 117 6.02 -6.55 16.60
N LEU A 118 5.16 -7.21 15.83
CA LEU A 118 5.57 -8.36 15.01
C LEU A 118 6.56 -7.94 13.92
N SER A 119 6.41 -6.77 13.31
CA SER A 119 7.37 -6.30 12.30
C SER A 119 8.73 -6.00 12.92
N ILE A 120 8.80 -5.49 14.14
CA ILE A 120 10.08 -5.25 14.83
C ILE A 120 10.74 -6.56 15.27
N THR A 121 9.94 -7.57 15.64
CA THR A 121 10.49 -8.81 16.25
C THR A 121 10.66 -9.94 15.23
N LEU A 122 9.70 -10.14 14.33
CA LEU A 122 9.66 -11.26 13.37
C LEU A 122 10.54 -11.00 12.14
N VAL A 123 10.62 -9.76 11.66
CA VAL A 123 11.45 -9.41 10.49
C VAL A 123 12.94 -9.65 10.73
N PRO A 124 13.56 -9.25 11.87
CA PRO A 124 14.96 -9.58 12.10
C PRO A 124 15.19 -11.08 12.30
N VAL A 125 14.26 -11.80 12.93
CA VAL A 125 14.36 -13.27 13.15
C VAL A 125 14.28 -14.06 11.84
N VAL A 126 13.35 -13.70 10.95
CA VAL A 126 13.26 -14.34 9.63
C VAL A 126 14.46 -13.96 8.76
N ARG A 127 14.95 -12.72 8.84
CA ARG A 127 16.18 -12.32 8.14
C ARG A 127 17.41 -13.08 8.67
N SER A 128 17.54 -13.26 9.99
CA SER A 128 18.65 -14.03 10.57
C SER A 128 18.54 -15.53 10.26
N ALA A 129 17.33 -16.08 10.22
CA ALA A 129 17.11 -17.48 9.87
C ALA A 129 17.29 -17.77 8.37
N LEU A 130 16.99 -16.81 7.50
CA LEU A 130 17.16 -16.93 6.04
C LEU A 130 18.59 -16.57 5.57
N HIS A 131 19.36 -15.84 6.38
CA HIS A 131 20.79 -15.62 6.12
C HIS A 131 21.67 -16.81 6.52
N ASP A 132 21.08 -17.87 7.08
CA ASP A 132 21.73 -19.18 7.25
C ASP A 132 21.47 -20.10 6.04
N ASP A 133 21.48 -19.53 4.82
CA ASP A 133 21.55 -20.28 3.57
C ASP A 133 22.99 -20.14 3.01
N PRO A 134 23.73 -21.24 2.75
CA PRO A 134 25.19 -21.28 2.75
C PRO A 134 25.86 -20.84 1.43
N HIS A 135 25.22 -19.95 0.65
CA HIS A 135 25.68 -19.63 -0.71
C HIS A 135 26.63 -18.41 -0.81
N ASP A 136 27.10 -17.87 0.31
CA ASP A 136 28.13 -16.82 0.37
C ASP A 136 29.54 -17.41 0.66
N ARG A 137 29.92 -18.47 -0.07
CA ARG A 137 31.27 -19.08 0.03
C ARG A 137 32.10 -19.04 -1.26
N ASP A 138 31.56 -18.48 -2.33
CA ASP A 138 32.19 -18.53 -3.67
C ASP A 138 32.63 -17.14 -4.18
N ARG A 139 32.46 -16.07 -3.40
CA ARG A 139 32.89 -14.70 -3.75
C ARG A 139 34.16 -14.23 -3.05
N CYS A 140 34.92 -15.16 -2.46
CA CYS A 140 36.21 -14.90 -1.84
C CYS A 140 37.34 -15.72 -2.49
N TRP A 141 37.51 -15.64 -3.82
CA TRP A 141 38.77 -15.90 -4.55
C TRP A 141 38.76 -15.12 -5.87
#